data_AF-A0A1X4N816-F1
#
_entry.id   AF-A0A1X4N816-F1
#
_cell.length_a   1.000
_cell.length_b   1.000
_cell.length_c   1.000
_cell.angle_alpha   90.00
_cell.angle_beta   90.00
_cell.angle_gamma   90.00
#
_symmetry.space_group_name_H-M   'P 1'
#
loop_
_entity.id
_entity.type
_entity.pdbx_description
1 polymer ?
#
loop_
_entity_poly.entity_id
_entity_poly.type
_entity_poly.pdbx_seq_one_letter_code
_entity_poly.pdbx_strand_id
1 'polypeptide(L)'
;MPKCSTFVAAFAFATVPLSAKADAKDWLEFINPDRLAEGLLQYGILAARTQVDLTYSALSVDMLAGRAVLTDLEIYPFPDWDDEGACFITVDRVVLSSAPAGDIDNLKLRTSLYGLNTHRACFPPDAWPIFAMLGVVEPSVPHATISIDYHVPSAGAEVAANFISEGLMAFDLATDFD
;
A
#
# COMPACT_ATOMS: atom_id res chain seq x y z
N MET A 1 17.70 -77.87 -6.75
CA MET A 1 18.22 -77.66 -5.37
C MET A 1 19.74 -77.74 -5.44
N PRO A 2 20.57 -76.98 -4.68
CA PRO A 2 20.32 -75.83 -3.79
C PRO A 2 21.29 -74.62 -3.96
N LYS A 3 20.80 -73.44 -3.55
CA LYS A 3 21.40 -72.36 -2.71
C LYS A 3 22.89 -71.97 -2.85
N CYS A 4 23.19 -70.66 -2.94
CA CYS A 4 23.47 -69.76 -1.79
C CYS A 4 24.49 -68.65 -2.11
N SER A 5 24.16 -67.39 -1.76
CA SER A 5 25.06 -66.31 -1.31
C SER A 5 26.05 -65.71 -2.34
N THR A 6 26.25 -64.39 -2.48
CA THR A 6 26.37 -63.37 -1.44
C THR A 6 26.24 -61.96 -2.05
N PHE A 7 25.55 -61.09 -1.33
CA PHE A 7 25.46 -59.63 -1.48
C PHE A 7 26.82 -58.94 -1.28
N VAL A 8 27.19 -57.98 -2.14
CA VAL A 8 27.93 -56.76 -1.73
C VAL A 8 27.46 -55.60 -2.62
N ALA A 9 26.64 -54.71 -2.05
CA ALA A 9 26.24 -53.45 -2.65
C ALA A 9 27.21 -52.35 -2.16
N ALA A 10 28.12 -51.90 -3.02
CA ALA A 10 28.92 -50.70 -2.79
C ALA A 10 28.13 -49.50 -3.35
N PHE A 11 27.35 -48.83 -2.49
CA PHE A 11 26.74 -47.54 -2.79
C PHE A 11 27.83 -46.47 -2.70
N ALA A 12 28.46 -46.16 -3.83
CA ALA A 12 29.31 -45.00 -3.98
C ALA A 12 28.43 -43.74 -3.86
N PHE A 13 28.49 -43.08 -2.70
CA PHE A 13 27.92 -41.74 -2.52
C PHE A 13 28.63 -40.79 -3.48
N ALA A 14 27.89 -40.37 -4.52
CA ALA A 14 28.31 -39.31 -5.43
C ALA A 14 28.56 -38.03 -4.62
N THR A 15 29.78 -37.52 -4.68
CA THR A 15 30.14 -36.19 -4.21
C THR A 15 29.47 -35.18 -5.14
N VAL A 16 28.37 -34.58 -4.71
CA VAL A 16 27.77 -33.42 -5.38
C VAL A 16 28.68 -32.23 -5.06
N PRO A 17 29.36 -31.59 -6.04
CA PRO A 17 30.02 -30.33 -5.78
C PRO A 17 28.92 -29.27 -5.64
N LEU A 18 28.69 -28.82 -4.40
CA LEU A 18 27.86 -27.66 -4.10
C LEU A 18 28.61 -26.40 -4.57
N SER A 19 28.65 -26.15 -5.88
CA SER A 19 29.01 -24.82 -6.41
C SER A 19 27.80 -23.90 -6.29
N ALA A 20 27.50 -23.50 -5.06
CA ALA A 20 26.67 -22.33 -4.82
C ALA A 20 27.55 -21.09 -5.05
N LYS A 21 27.62 -20.63 -6.31
CA LYS A 21 27.95 -19.23 -6.56
C LYS A 21 26.74 -18.42 -6.09
N ALA A 22 26.72 -18.06 -4.81
CA ALA A 22 25.89 -16.97 -4.34
C ALA A 22 26.36 -15.73 -5.10
N ASP A 23 25.55 -15.33 -6.08
CA ASP A 23 25.82 -14.22 -6.99
C ASP A 23 25.98 -12.94 -6.15
N ALA A 24 27.16 -12.33 -6.16
CA ALA A 24 27.41 -11.06 -5.47
C ALA A 24 26.49 -9.93 -5.96
N LYS A 25 25.81 -10.14 -7.11
CA LYS A 25 24.76 -9.29 -7.64
C LYS A 25 23.49 -9.27 -6.77
N ASP A 26 23.17 -10.37 -6.11
CA ASP A 26 21.97 -10.51 -5.27
C ASP A 26 22.05 -9.60 -4.03
N TRP A 27 23.23 -9.50 -3.41
CA TRP A 27 23.48 -8.60 -2.27
C TRP A 27 23.46 -7.11 -2.63
N LEU A 28 23.86 -6.75 -3.86
CA LEU A 28 23.77 -5.38 -4.36
C LEU A 28 22.35 -5.00 -4.81
N GLU A 29 21.54 -5.98 -5.22
CA GLU A 29 20.10 -5.76 -5.52
C GLU A 29 19.28 -5.49 -4.25
N PHE A 30 19.67 -6.05 -3.09
CA PHE A 30 19.06 -5.74 -1.79
C PHE A 30 19.32 -4.31 -1.28
N ILE A 31 20.36 -3.65 -1.78
CA ILE A 31 20.67 -2.24 -1.42
C ILE A 31 19.97 -1.27 -2.37
N ASN A 32 19.31 -1.75 -3.44
CA ASN A 32 18.59 -0.88 -4.35
C ASN A 32 17.31 -0.35 -3.67
N PRO A 33 17.25 0.94 -3.28
CA PRO A 33 16.14 1.49 -2.51
C PRO A 33 14.81 1.30 -3.24
N ASP A 34 14.82 1.26 -4.57
CA ASP A 34 13.65 1.04 -5.42
C ASP A 34 12.99 -0.30 -5.18
N ARG A 35 13.79 -1.37 -5.12
CA ARG A 35 13.31 -2.71 -4.80
C ARG A 35 12.77 -2.78 -3.38
N LEU A 36 13.37 -2.02 -2.45
CA LEU A 36 12.93 -1.97 -1.05
C LEU A 36 11.57 -1.28 -0.92
N ALA A 37 11.37 -0.10 -1.52
CA ALA A 37 10.10 0.60 -1.43
C ALA A 37 8.99 -0.08 -2.22
N GLU A 38 9.32 -0.64 -3.40
CA GLU A 38 8.39 -1.47 -4.13
C GLU A 38 7.99 -2.70 -3.28
N GLY A 39 8.95 -3.35 -2.62
CA GLY A 39 8.69 -4.45 -1.69
C GLY A 39 7.84 -4.04 -0.49
N LEU A 40 8.07 -2.87 0.11
CA LEU A 40 7.25 -2.35 1.22
C LEU A 40 5.82 -2.03 0.79
N LEU A 41 5.65 -1.43 -0.40
CA LEU A 41 4.33 -1.15 -0.96
C LEU A 41 3.59 -2.44 -1.32
N GLN A 42 4.28 -3.39 -1.97
CA GLN A 42 3.72 -4.71 -2.27
C GLN A 42 3.34 -5.45 -0.98
N TYR A 43 4.18 -5.40 0.05
CA TYR A 43 3.87 -6.00 1.36
C TYR A 43 2.68 -5.30 2.03
N GLY A 44 2.62 -3.97 1.98
CA GLY A 44 1.49 -3.19 2.48
C GLY A 44 0.18 -3.54 1.77
N ILE A 45 0.20 -3.67 0.45
CA ILE A 45 -0.95 -4.11 -0.35
C ILE A 45 -1.33 -5.55 0.00
N LEU A 46 -0.35 -6.44 0.16
CA LEU A 46 -0.60 -7.83 0.54
C LEU A 46 -1.22 -7.92 1.94
N ALA A 47 -0.75 -7.12 2.89
CA ALA A 47 -1.31 -7.01 4.23
C ALA A 47 -2.72 -6.41 4.20
N ALA A 48 -2.98 -5.39 3.37
CA ALA A 48 -4.32 -4.86 3.19
C ALA A 48 -5.28 -5.92 2.63
N ARG A 49 -4.80 -6.75 1.68
CA ARG A 49 -5.56 -7.86 1.11
C ARG A 49 -5.92 -8.97 2.09
N THR A 50 -5.28 -9.06 3.26
CA THR A 50 -5.72 -10.02 4.29
C THR A 50 -6.97 -9.56 5.02
N GLN A 51 -7.25 -8.26 5.01
CA GLN A 51 -8.36 -7.65 5.75
C GLN A 51 -9.56 -7.35 4.84
N VAL A 52 -9.31 -6.93 3.60
CA VAL A 52 -10.33 -6.52 2.63
C VAL A 52 -9.98 -7.05 1.25
N ASP A 53 -10.99 -7.33 0.42
CA ASP A 53 -10.72 -7.63 -0.99
C ASP A 53 -10.35 -6.32 -1.71
N LEU A 54 -9.24 -6.34 -2.44
CA LEU A 54 -8.62 -5.15 -3.01
C LEU A 54 -7.96 -5.46 -4.35
N THR A 55 -8.34 -4.71 -5.37
CA THR A 55 -7.81 -4.79 -6.73
C THR A 55 -7.17 -3.46 -7.14
N TYR A 56 -6.20 -3.52 -8.06
CA TYR A 56 -5.58 -2.33 -8.64
C TYR A 56 -5.11 -2.65 -10.06
N SER A 57 -5.13 -1.67 -10.95
CA SER A 57 -4.69 -1.84 -12.34
C SER A 57 -3.17 -1.73 -12.50
N ALA A 58 -2.57 -0.73 -11.87
CA ALA A 58 -1.15 -0.42 -12.06
C ALA A 58 -0.50 0.17 -10.81
N LEU A 59 0.75 -0.22 -10.57
CA LEU A 59 1.65 0.36 -9.57
C LEU A 59 2.93 0.82 -10.28
N SER A 60 3.31 2.08 -10.08
CA SER A 60 4.55 2.67 -10.59
C SER A 60 5.34 3.26 -9.44
N VAL A 61 6.62 2.93 -9.33
CA VAL A 61 7.52 3.43 -8.27
C VAL A 61 8.73 4.09 -8.93
N ASP A 62 9.05 5.31 -8.53
CA ASP A 62 10.22 6.10 -8.93
C ASP A 62 10.86 6.68 -7.68
N MET A 63 11.95 6.08 -7.21
CA MET A 63 12.57 6.47 -5.96
C MET A 63 13.53 7.62 -6.07
N LEU A 64 14.10 7.83 -7.25
CA LEU A 64 14.89 9.03 -7.54
C LEU A 64 14.01 10.26 -7.33
N ALA A 65 12.74 10.18 -7.76
CA ALA A 65 11.73 11.20 -7.49
C ALA A 65 11.00 11.03 -6.14
N GLY A 66 11.31 9.99 -5.35
CA GLY A 66 10.64 9.66 -4.08
C GLY A 66 9.13 9.40 -4.25
N ARG A 67 8.66 8.93 -5.40
CA ARG A 67 7.25 8.88 -5.77
C ARG A 67 6.77 7.45 -6.05
N ALA A 68 5.60 7.09 -5.55
CA ALA A 68 4.86 5.91 -5.96
C ALA A 68 3.43 6.27 -6.37
N VAL A 69 2.91 5.62 -7.40
CA VAL A 69 1.58 5.87 -7.95
C VAL A 69 0.84 4.55 -8.11
N LEU A 70 -0.34 4.46 -7.49
CA LEU A 70 -1.30 3.37 -7.65
C LEU A 70 -2.50 3.90 -8.43
N THR A 71 -3.01 3.13 -9.40
CA THR A 71 -4.11 3.55 -10.28
C THR A 71 -5.23 2.51 -10.27
N ASP A 72 -6.47 3.00 -10.36
CA ASP A 72 -7.71 2.22 -10.37
C ASP A 72 -7.80 1.25 -9.19
N LEU A 73 -7.70 1.79 -7.98
CA LEU A 73 -7.85 1.02 -6.76
C LEU A 73 -9.32 0.75 -6.50
N GLU A 74 -9.72 -0.51 -6.35
CA GLU A 74 -11.04 -0.90 -5.88
C GLU A 74 -10.91 -1.70 -4.59
N ILE A 75 -11.77 -1.41 -3.62
CA ILE A 75 -11.79 -2.04 -2.30
C ILE A 75 -13.22 -2.50 -2.04
N TYR A 76 -13.37 -3.77 -1.67
CA TYR A 76 -14.65 -4.39 -1.35
C TYR A 76 -14.62 -4.84 0.11
N PRO A 77 -14.82 -3.91 1.06
CA PRO A 77 -14.89 -4.27 2.46
C PRO A 77 -16.25 -4.91 2.78
N PHE A 78 -16.30 -5.73 3.82
CA PHE A 78 -17.52 -6.42 4.25
C PHE A 78 -17.91 -5.95 5.66
N PRO A 79 -18.54 -4.78 5.80
CA PRO A 79 -18.99 -4.30 7.11
C PRO A 79 -20.15 -5.13 7.64
N ASP A 80 -20.35 -5.13 8.96
CA ASP A 80 -21.34 -5.94 9.66
C ASP A 80 -22.80 -5.53 9.38
N TRP A 81 -23.02 -4.34 8.83
CA TRP A 81 -24.34 -3.85 8.41
C TRP A 81 -24.65 -4.11 6.93
N ASP A 82 -23.73 -4.69 6.17
CA ASP A 82 -23.87 -4.96 4.73
C ASP A 82 -23.91 -6.47 4.45
N ASP A 83 -25.05 -7.08 4.77
CA ASP A 83 -25.29 -8.52 4.55
C ASP A 83 -25.21 -8.92 3.06
N GLU A 84 -25.41 -7.96 2.15
CA GLU A 84 -25.44 -8.17 0.70
C GLU A 84 -24.04 -8.06 0.06
N GLY A 85 -23.04 -7.54 0.78
CA GLY A 85 -21.71 -7.26 0.23
C GLY A 85 -21.72 -6.22 -0.89
N ALA A 86 -22.63 -5.24 -0.80
CA ALA A 86 -22.81 -4.19 -1.79
C ALA A 86 -21.87 -2.99 -1.59
N CYS A 87 -21.07 -2.96 -0.53
CA CYS A 87 -20.08 -1.92 -0.29
C CYS A 87 -18.85 -2.10 -1.20
N PHE A 88 -18.58 -1.07 -2.00
CA PHE A 88 -17.34 -0.92 -2.74
C PHE A 88 -16.85 0.53 -2.66
N ILE A 89 -15.52 0.69 -2.67
CA ILE A 89 -14.82 1.97 -2.63
C ILE A 89 -13.86 1.99 -3.82
N THR A 90 -13.89 3.03 -4.63
CA THR A 90 -12.96 3.22 -5.75
C THR A 90 -12.10 4.45 -5.52
N VAL A 91 -10.84 4.37 -5.96
CA VAL A 91 -9.92 5.50 -6.00
C VAL A 91 -9.20 5.48 -7.34
N ASP A 92 -9.43 6.50 -8.16
CA ASP A 92 -8.81 6.59 -9.49
C ASP A 92 -7.28 6.59 -9.41
N ARG A 93 -6.73 7.33 -8.44
CA ARG A 93 -5.29 7.44 -8.27
C ARG A 93 -4.87 7.73 -6.84
N VAL A 94 -3.87 6.99 -6.37
CA VAL A 94 -3.13 7.27 -5.13
C VAL A 94 -1.71 7.65 -5.51
N VAL A 95 -1.24 8.81 -5.05
CA VAL A 95 0.14 9.28 -5.24
C VAL A 95 0.78 9.43 -3.88
N LEU A 96 1.80 8.61 -3.63
CA LEU A 96 2.69 8.73 -2.50
C LEU A 96 3.94 9.47 -2.99
N SER A 97 4.38 10.47 -2.26
CA SER A 97 5.61 11.21 -2.57
C SER A 97 6.35 11.55 -1.30
N SER A 98 7.65 11.30 -1.26
CA SER A 98 8.55 11.75 -0.22
C SER A 98 9.45 12.87 -0.74
N ALA A 99 10.11 13.59 0.17
CA ALA A 99 11.25 14.41 -0.24
C ALA A 99 12.33 13.53 -0.89
N PRO A 100 13.08 14.05 -1.89
CA PRO A 100 14.25 13.38 -2.42
C PRO A 100 15.26 13.13 -1.29
N ALA A 101 16.00 12.02 -1.35
CA ALA A 101 16.95 11.55 -0.33
C ALA A 101 18.15 12.50 -0.02
N GLY A 102 18.13 13.74 -0.50
CA GLY A 102 19.15 14.76 -0.26
C GLY A 102 18.92 15.63 0.98
N ASP A 103 17.71 15.61 1.55
CA ASP A 103 17.36 16.32 2.80
C ASP A 103 17.21 15.30 3.92
N ILE A 104 18.28 15.06 4.67
CA ILE A 104 18.32 14.06 5.76
C ILE A 104 17.70 14.63 7.05
N ASP A 105 17.67 15.95 7.17
CA ASP A 105 17.17 16.64 8.37
C ASP A 105 15.63 16.71 8.37
N ASN A 106 14.99 16.63 7.21
CA ASN A 106 13.54 16.69 7.06
C ASN A 106 13.00 15.45 6.35
N LEU A 107 12.17 14.68 7.06
CA LEU A 107 11.39 13.61 6.47
C LEU A 107 10.03 14.17 6.05
N LYS A 108 9.85 14.41 4.76
CA LYS A 108 8.55 14.80 4.19
C LYS A 108 7.88 13.61 3.53
N LEU A 109 6.64 13.35 3.88
CA LEU A 109 5.77 12.36 3.24
C LEU A 109 4.47 13.04 2.84
N ARG A 110 4.04 12.87 1.60
CA ARG A 110 2.78 13.39 1.07
C ARG A 110 2.04 12.28 0.35
N THR A 111 0.78 12.10 0.74
CA THR A 111 -0.16 11.16 0.15
C THR A 111 -1.28 11.96 -0.49
N SER A 112 -1.53 11.77 -1.78
CA SER A 112 -2.62 12.40 -2.51
C SER A 112 -3.54 11.34 -3.09
N LEU A 113 -4.84 11.50 -2.86
CA LEU A 113 -5.91 10.63 -3.35
C LEU A 113 -6.74 11.44 -4.35
N TYR A 114 -7.08 10.82 -5.47
CA TYR A 114 -7.88 11.42 -6.53
C TYR A 114 -9.05 10.51 -6.87
N GLY A 115 -10.23 11.11 -7.05
CA GLY A 115 -11.42 10.39 -7.48
C GLY A 115 -11.86 9.31 -6.50
N LEU A 116 -11.86 9.61 -5.20
CA LEU A 116 -12.42 8.70 -4.20
C LEU A 116 -13.94 8.68 -4.37
N ASN A 117 -14.52 7.50 -4.58
CA ASN A 117 -15.96 7.29 -4.56
C ASN A 117 -16.28 6.12 -3.63
N THR A 118 -17.33 6.26 -2.83
CA THR A 118 -17.78 5.26 -1.88
C THR A 118 -19.26 4.98 -2.09
N HIS A 119 -19.59 3.70 -2.28
CA HIS A 119 -20.98 3.28 -2.38
C HIS A 119 -21.73 3.49 -1.05
N ARG A 120 -23.03 3.80 -1.10
CA ARG A 120 -23.82 4.09 0.10
C ARG A 120 -23.85 2.94 1.11
N ALA A 121 -23.79 1.70 0.65
CA ALA A 121 -23.77 0.50 1.50
C ALA A 121 -22.57 0.47 2.47
N CYS A 122 -21.50 1.22 2.15
CA CYS A 122 -20.34 1.36 3.03
C CYS A 122 -20.60 2.20 4.29
N PHE A 123 -21.76 2.85 4.38
CA PHE A 123 -22.16 3.63 5.54
C PHE A 123 -23.28 2.93 6.30
N PRO A 124 -23.32 3.06 7.64
CA PRO A 124 -24.37 2.47 8.45
C PRO A 124 -25.75 3.02 8.04
N PRO A 125 -26.82 2.20 8.13
CA PRO A 125 -28.17 2.59 7.74
C PRO A 125 -28.66 3.89 8.41
N ASP A 126 -28.22 4.15 9.63
CA ASP A 126 -28.55 5.36 10.39
C ASP A 126 -28.05 6.65 9.73
N ALA A 127 -27.01 6.59 8.88
CA ALA A 127 -26.48 7.73 8.15
C ALA A 127 -27.19 7.99 6.80
N TRP A 128 -27.95 7.02 6.28
CA TRP A 128 -28.60 7.15 4.96
C TRP A 128 -29.61 8.30 4.89
N PRO A 129 -30.44 8.58 5.92
CA PRO A 129 -31.33 9.73 5.89
C PRO A 129 -30.57 11.06 5.77
N ILE A 130 -29.40 11.16 6.39
CA ILE A 130 -28.56 12.37 6.33
C ILE A 130 -28.06 12.58 4.89
N PHE A 131 -27.54 11.54 4.25
CA PHE A 131 -27.12 11.62 2.84
C PHE A 131 -28.28 11.98 1.91
N ALA A 132 -29.46 11.38 2.11
CA ALA A 132 -30.66 11.70 1.35
C ALA A 132 -31.10 13.16 1.51
N MET A 133 -31.02 13.70 2.74
CA MET A 133 -31.31 15.11 3.02
C MET A 133 -30.31 16.07 2.36
N LEU A 134 -29.04 15.67 2.26
CA LEU A 134 -28.00 16.43 1.58
C LEU A 134 -28.03 16.28 0.05
N GLY A 135 -28.93 15.44 -0.49
CA GLY A 135 -28.98 15.12 -1.92
C GLY A 135 -27.77 14.32 -2.41
N VAL A 136 -26.97 13.76 -1.49
CA VAL A 136 -25.78 12.98 -1.79
C VAL A 136 -26.21 11.54 -2.02
N VAL A 137 -26.11 11.09 -3.28
CA VAL A 137 -26.45 9.71 -3.62
C VAL A 137 -25.31 8.77 -3.25
N GLU A 138 -24.09 9.16 -3.65
CA GLU A 138 -22.82 8.49 -3.42
C GLU A 138 -21.80 9.55 -2.97
N PRO A 139 -21.22 9.42 -1.76
CA PRO A 139 -20.19 10.32 -1.31
C PRO A 139 -18.93 10.21 -2.19
N SER A 140 -18.50 11.33 -2.75
CA SER A 140 -17.27 11.41 -3.54
C SER A 140 -16.36 12.52 -3.04
N VAL A 141 -15.05 12.25 -3.10
CA VAL A 141 -13.99 13.20 -2.78
C VAL A 141 -13.06 13.27 -3.99
N PRO A 142 -13.20 14.32 -4.84
CA PRO A 142 -12.37 14.50 -6.03
C PRO A 142 -10.88 14.55 -5.71
N HIS A 143 -10.50 15.20 -4.61
CA HIS A 143 -9.11 15.33 -4.21
C HIS A 143 -8.94 15.42 -2.70
N ALA A 144 -8.04 14.59 -2.17
CA ALA A 144 -7.59 14.67 -0.79
C ALA A 144 -6.07 14.59 -0.74
N THR A 145 -5.45 15.38 0.13
CA THR A 145 -3.99 15.37 0.35
C THR A 145 -3.70 15.33 1.83
N ILE A 146 -2.80 14.44 2.24
CA ILE A 146 -2.22 14.41 3.58
C ILE A 146 -0.71 14.60 3.42
N SER A 147 -0.13 15.48 4.22
CA SER A 147 1.31 15.71 4.28
C SER A 147 1.81 15.67 5.71
N ILE A 148 2.94 15.02 5.90
CA ILE A 148 3.65 14.89 7.17
C ILE A 148 5.05 15.44 6.91
N ASP A 149 5.48 16.40 7.73
CA ASP A 149 6.82 16.96 7.74
C ASP A 149 7.42 16.68 9.12
N TYR A 150 8.55 15.96 9.17
CA TYR A 150 9.20 15.61 10.42
C TYR A 150 10.64 16.12 10.41
N HIS A 151 10.93 17.03 11.35
CA HIS A 151 12.25 17.63 11.51
C HIS A 151 13.06 16.83 12.54
N VAL A 152 14.00 16.03 12.04
CA VAL A 152 14.79 15.09 12.85
C VAL A 152 15.59 15.79 13.95
N PRO A 153 16.26 16.94 13.72
CA PRO A 153 17.09 17.59 14.75
C PRO A 153 16.30 18.14 15.95
N SER A 154 15.08 18.67 15.72
CA SER A 154 14.23 19.16 16.82
C SER A 154 13.26 18.12 17.33
N ALA A 155 13.12 16.98 16.63
CA ALA A 155 12.05 16.00 16.82
C ALA A 155 10.62 16.57 16.61
N GLY A 156 10.51 17.72 15.94
CA GLY A 156 9.22 18.35 15.64
C GLY A 156 8.51 17.65 14.47
N ALA A 157 7.18 17.58 14.53
CA ALA A 157 6.34 17.00 13.48
C ALA A 157 5.20 17.96 13.11
N GLU A 158 5.02 18.23 11.83
CA GLU A 158 3.86 18.92 11.30
C GLU A 158 3.03 17.94 10.47
N VAL A 159 1.73 17.88 10.73
CA VAL A 159 0.78 17.07 9.97
C VAL A 159 -0.28 18.00 9.41
N ALA A 160 -0.39 18.05 8.08
CA ALA A 160 -1.41 18.80 7.37
C ALA A 160 -2.29 17.88 6.51
N ALA A 161 -3.60 18.08 6.52
CA ALA A 161 -4.56 17.36 5.72
C ALA A 161 -5.50 18.36 5.03
N ASN A 162 -5.68 18.18 3.73
CA ASN A 162 -6.47 19.06 2.86
C ASN A 162 -7.46 18.19 2.09
N PHE A 163 -8.74 18.52 2.13
CA PHE A 163 -9.80 17.78 1.44
C PHE A 163 -10.63 18.73 0.60
N ILE A 164 -10.81 18.42 -0.68
CA ILE A 164 -11.63 19.18 -1.60
C ILE A 164 -12.80 18.28 -2.04
N SER A 165 -14.01 18.70 -1.72
CA SER A 165 -15.25 18.02 -2.11
C SER A 165 -16.10 18.90 -3.01
N GLU A 166 -16.70 18.31 -4.06
CA GLU A 166 -17.71 18.97 -4.88
C GLU A 166 -18.98 19.19 -4.05
N GLY A 167 -19.31 20.46 -3.77
CA GLY A 167 -20.52 20.84 -3.05
C GLY A 167 -20.42 20.92 -1.52
N LEU A 168 -19.29 20.53 -0.91
CA LEU A 168 -19.18 20.40 0.56
C LEU A 168 -18.05 21.19 1.25
N MET A 169 -17.43 22.18 0.57
CA MET A 169 -16.34 23.03 1.10
C MET A 169 -14.95 22.37 1.11
N ALA A 170 -13.90 23.21 1.13
CA ALA A 170 -12.52 22.79 1.34
C ALA A 170 -12.24 22.75 2.85
N PHE A 171 -11.63 21.66 3.33
CA PHE A 171 -11.25 21.50 4.72
C PHE A 171 -9.74 21.37 4.83
N ASP A 172 -9.12 22.30 5.56
CA ASP A 172 -7.70 22.31 5.87
C ASP A 172 -7.51 22.10 7.38
N LEU A 173 -6.72 21.10 7.74
CA LEU A 173 -6.34 20.79 9.11
C LEU A 173 -4.81 20.77 9.17
N ALA A 174 -4.22 21.53 10.09
CA ALA A 174 -2.78 21.50 10.36
C ALA A 174 -2.55 21.37 11.87
N THR A 175 -1.68 20.45 12.26
CA THR A 175 -1.28 20.20 13.64
C THR A 175 0.23 20.19 13.72
N ASP A 176 0.77 20.89 14.71
CA ASP A 176 2.20 21.00 14.99
C ASP A 176 2.52 20.31 16.32
N PHE A 177 3.61 19.56 16.36
CA PHE A 177 4.12 18.83 17.51
C PHE A 177 5.59 19.21 17.71
N ASP A 178 5.96 19.68 18.90
CA ASP A 178 7.32 20.12 19.29
C ASP A 178 7.76 19.41 20.59
#